data_AF-A0A0G0FP28-F1
#
_entry.id   AF-A0A0G0FP28-F1
#
_cell.length_a   1.000
_cell.length_b   1.000
_cell.length_c   1.000
_cell.angle_alpha   90.00
_cell.angle_beta   90.00
_cell.angle_gamma   90.00
#
_symmetry.space_group_name_H-M   'P 1'
#
loop_
_entity.id
_entity.type
_entity.pdbx_description
1 polymer ?
#
loop_
_entity_poly.entity_id
_entity_poly.type
_entity_poly.pdbx_seq_one_letter_code
_entity_poly.pdbx_strand_id
1 'polypeptide(L)'
;MVISNGMDRTKLTKRLIFLIFFIFFANFLANTFYWYFSIWYFDMIMHFLGGFWIGLLYFYIFPAENKSFYLIFKILLFTLFIGISWEVFEILFNNIIALNPFDFSDTLSDIFFDLAGGGVAIFYFFKRIMLQ
;
A
#
# COMPACT_ATOMS: atom_id res chain seq x y z
N MET A 1 17.63 11.03 31.27
CA MET A 1 16.20 10.78 30.96
C MET A 1 16.15 10.21 29.56
N VAL A 2 16.10 8.89 29.42
CA VAL A 2 15.98 8.23 28.11
C VAL A 2 14.50 8.26 27.77
N ILE A 3 14.09 9.17 26.87
CA ILE A 3 12.74 9.13 26.31
C ILE A 3 12.71 7.86 25.46
N SER A 4 11.96 6.85 25.89
CA SER A 4 11.76 5.66 25.05
C SER A 4 10.85 6.06 23.89
N ASN A 5 11.43 6.49 22.77
CA ASN A 5 10.74 6.69 21.50
C ASN A 5 10.37 5.32 20.92
N GLY A 6 9.42 4.65 21.56
CA GLY A 6 8.91 3.34 21.16
C GLY A 6 7.77 3.47 20.14
N MET A 7 7.63 2.45 19.31
CA MET A 7 6.46 2.29 18.45
C MET A 7 5.30 1.67 19.25
N ASP A 8 4.08 2.21 19.12
CA ASP A 8 2.87 1.53 19.59
C ASP A 8 2.51 0.38 18.64
N ARG A 9 3.09 -0.80 18.87
CA ARG A 9 2.87 -2.01 18.06
C ARG A 9 1.41 -2.43 18.05
N THR A 10 0.70 -2.36 19.17
CA THR A 10 -0.71 -2.74 19.25
C THR A 10 -1.57 -1.86 18.34
N LYS A 11 -1.31 -0.56 18.35
CA LYS A 11 -1.99 0.39 17.47
C LYS A 11 -1.64 0.13 16.00
N LEU A 12 -0.39 -0.12 15.67
CA LEU A 12 0.02 -0.48 14.29
C LEU A 12 -0.70 -1.75 13.80
N THR A 13 -0.69 -2.82 14.60
CA THR A 13 -1.35 -4.08 14.28
C THR A 13 -2.85 -3.88 14.05
N LYS A 14 -3.55 -3.14 14.92
CA LYS A 14 -4.97 -2.82 14.71
C LYS A 14 -5.23 -2.08 13.40
N ARG A 15 -4.34 -1.16 13.01
CA ARG A 15 -4.47 -0.44 11.72
C ARG A 15 -4.22 -1.35 10.53
N LEU A 16 -3.19 -2.21 10.59
CA LEU A 16 -2.90 -3.17 9.53
C LEU A 16 -4.06 -4.15 9.32
N ILE A 17 -4.60 -4.71 10.41
CA ILE A 17 -5.74 -5.64 10.36
C ILE A 17 -6.98 -4.93 9.79
N PHE A 18 -7.31 -3.75 10.31
CA PHE A 18 -8.45 -2.99 9.82
C PHE A 18 -8.34 -2.69 8.31
N LEU A 19 -7.18 -2.19 7.88
CA LEU A 19 -6.96 -1.82 6.49
C LEU A 19 -7.00 -3.02 5.54
N ILE A 20 -6.40 -4.17 5.89
CA ILE A 20 -6.43 -5.32 4.99
C ILE A 20 -7.84 -5.88 4.84
N PHE A 21 -8.64 -5.92 5.92
CA PHE A 21 -10.04 -6.34 5.82
C PHE A 21 -10.89 -5.32 5.06
N PHE A 22 -10.62 -4.02 5.22
CA PHE A 22 -11.29 -2.98 4.45
C PHE A 22 -10.98 -3.11 2.95
N ILE A 23 -9.71 -3.25 2.57
CA ILE A 23 -9.26 -3.45 1.19
C ILE A 23 -9.89 -4.72 0.61
N PHE A 24 -9.83 -5.84 1.35
CA PHE A 24 -10.44 -7.10 0.94
C PHE A 24 -11.94 -6.95 0.64
N PHE A 25 -12.69 -6.32 1.56
CA PHE A 25 -14.12 -6.13 1.38
C PHE A 25 -14.44 -5.16 0.24
N ALA A 26 -13.69 -4.06 0.12
CA ALA A 26 -13.82 -3.11 -0.98
C ALA A 26 -13.57 -3.79 -2.33
N ASN A 27 -12.51 -4.60 -2.44
CA ASN A 27 -12.20 -5.37 -3.65
C ASN A 27 -13.30 -6.39 -3.98
N PHE A 28 -13.82 -7.11 -2.97
CA PHE A 28 -14.90 -8.07 -3.16
C PHE A 28 -16.17 -7.39 -3.71
N LEU A 29 -16.56 -6.26 -3.12
CA LEU A 29 -17.69 -5.46 -3.60
C LEU A 29 -17.43 -4.90 -4.99
N ALA A 30 -16.21 -4.42 -5.25
CA ALA A 30 -15.84 -3.87 -6.55
C ALA A 30 -15.94 -4.88 -7.68
N ASN A 31 -15.52 -6.13 -7.44
CA ASN A 31 -15.69 -7.22 -8.40
C ASN A 31 -17.17 -7.62 -8.55
N THR A 32 -17.93 -7.66 -7.46
CA THR A 32 -19.36 -8.06 -7.47
C THR A 32 -20.24 -7.04 -8.20
N PHE A 33 -19.94 -5.75 -8.02
CA PHE A 33 -20.73 -4.63 -8.56
C PHE A 33 -20.05 -3.91 -9.73
N TYR A 34 -18.98 -4.47 -10.27
CA TYR A 34 -18.22 -3.93 -11.41
C TYR A 34 -17.67 -2.51 -11.21
N TRP A 35 -17.28 -2.15 -9.98
CA TRP A 35 -16.78 -0.79 -9.67
C TRP A 35 -15.49 -0.43 -10.39
N TYR A 36 -14.63 -1.41 -10.68
CA TYR A 36 -13.44 -1.20 -11.51
C TYR A 36 -13.77 -0.65 -12.90
N PHE A 37 -14.95 -0.96 -13.42
CA PHE A 37 -15.44 -0.43 -14.69
C PHE A 37 -16.35 0.79 -14.52
N SER A 38 -17.19 0.82 -13.48
CA SER A 38 -18.25 1.82 -13.33
C SER A 38 -17.85 3.07 -12.54
N ILE A 39 -16.85 2.98 -11.67
CA ILE A 39 -16.39 4.09 -10.82
C ILE A 39 -15.01 4.52 -11.31
N TRP A 40 -14.95 5.74 -11.83
CA TRP A 40 -13.68 6.29 -12.32
C TRP A 40 -12.66 6.38 -11.18
N TYR A 41 -11.42 5.97 -11.46
CA TYR A 41 -10.28 5.98 -10.53
C TYR A 41 -10.39 5.03 -9.34
N PHE A 42 -11.37 4.14 -9.29
CA PHE A 42 -11.49 3.18 -8.19
C PHE A 42 -10.21 2.34 -8.04
N ASP A 43 -9.61 1.95 -9.17
CA ASP A 43 -8.40 1.15 -9.18
C ASP A 43 -7.20 1.86 -8.55
N MET A 44 -6.94 3.10 -8.99
CA MET A 44 -5.92 3.97 -8.39
C MET A 44 -6.12 4.18 -6.88
N ILE A 45 -7.37 4.23 -6.40
CA ILE A 45 -7.68 4.29 -4.96
C ILE A 45 -7.27 3.00 -4.26
N MET A 46 -7.53 1.84 -4.87
CA MET A 46 -7.14 0.53 -4.35
C MET A 46 -5.62 0.39 -4.30
N HIS A 47 -4.89 0.80 -5.34
CA HIS A 47 -3.42 0.85 -5.35
C HIS A 47 -2.87 1.78 -4.27
N PHE A 48 -3.42 2.99 -4.13
CA PHE A 48 -3.01 3.87 -3.05
C PHE A 48 -3.19 3.24 -1.66
N LEU A 49 -4.32 2.56 -1.42
CA LEU A 49 -4.58 1.87 -0.16
C LEU A 49 -3.66 0.66 0.04
N GLY A 50 -3.37 -0.08 -1.03
CA GLY A 50 -2.41 -1.19 -1.06
C GLY A 50 -1.00 -0.73 -0.71
N GLY A 51 -0.49 0.27 -1.42
CA GLY A 51 0.80 0.89 -1.13
C GLY A 51 0.89 1.47 0.28
N PHE A 52 -0.18 2.12 0.78
CA PHE A 52 -0.25 2.59 2.16
C PHE A 52 -0.16 1.44 3.18
N TRP A 53 -0.86 0.34 2.93
CA TRP A 53 -0.81 -0.84 3.77
C TRP A 53 0.59 -1.49 3.77
N ILE A 54 1.21 -1.63 2.60
CA ILE A 54 2.58 -2.17 2.45
C ILE A 54 3.61 -1.28 3.16
N GLY A 55 3.48 0.05 3.05
CA GLY A 55 4.33 0.98 3.77
C GLY A 55 4.22 0.84 5.29
N LEU A 56 3.02 0.62 5.83
CA LEU A 56 2.83 0.33 7.26
C LEU A 56 3.34 -1.06 7.65
N LEU A 57 3.18 -2.05 6.77
CA LEU A 57 3.66 -3.41 6.98
C LEU A 57 5.19 -3.42 7.10
N TYR A 58 5.89 -2.60 6.30
CA TYR A 58 7.33 -2.44 6.42
C TYR A 58 7.74 -2.11 7.86
N PHE A 59 7.09 -1.13 8.50
CA PHE A 59 7.41 -0.76 9.88
C PHE A 59 7.12 -1.88 10.88
N TYR A 60 6.13 -2.71 10.62
CA TYR A 60 5.81 -3.86 11.47
C TYR A 60 6.91 -4.93 11.43
N ILE A 61 7.44 -5.21 10.23
CA ILE A 61 8.50 -6.20 9.98
C ILE A 61 9.88 -5.64 10.38
N PHE A 62 10.15 -4.38 10.03
CA PHE A 62 11.41 -3.67 10.25
C PHE A 62 11.17 -2.44 11.13
N PRO A 63 11.23 -2.60 12.47
CA PRO A 63 11.01 -1.49 13.39
C PRO A 63 12.03 -0.39 13.15
N ALA A 64 11.54 0.85 13.07
CA ALA A 64 12.36 2.04 12.93
C ALA A 64 12.14 2.97 14.11
N GLU A 65 13.23 3.46 14.69
CA GLU A 65 13.21 4.35 15.85
C GLU A 65 13.40 5.83 15.46
N ASN A 66 14.02 6.09 14.30
CA ASN A 66 14.38 7.43 13.87
C ASN A 66 13.97 7.72 12.42
N LYS A 67 13.64 8.98 12.15
CA LYS A 67 13.43 9.49 10.79
C LYS A 67 14.80 9.65 10.12
N SER A 68 15.02 8.92 9.03
CA SER A 68 16.20 9.09 8.18
C SER A 68 15.76 9.07 6.72
N PHE A 69 16.43 9.86 5.88
CA PHE A 69 16.23 9.83 4.43
C PHE A 69 16.42 8.41 3.87
N TYR A 70 17.38 7.66 4.42
CA TYR A 70 17.63 6.27 4.03
C TYR A 70 16.45 5.34 4.35
N LEU A 71 15.71 5.61 5.43
CA LEU A 71 14.51 4.84 5.77
C LEU A 71 13.37 5.11 4.77
N ILE A 72 13.20 6.37 4.35
CA ILE A 72 12.21 6.75 3.32
C ILE A 72 12.49 5.97 2.05
N PHE A 73 13.75 5.98 1.60
CA PHE A 73 14.17 5.26 0.40
C PHE A 73 13.90 3.75 0.50
N LYS A 74 14.21 3.13 1.65
CA LYS A 74 13.93 1.69 1.88
C LYS A 74 12.44 1.35 1.77
N ILE A 75 11.57 2.17 2.36
CA ILE A 75 10.13 1.92 2.34
C ILE A 75 9.56 2.08 0.94
N LEU A 76 9.98 3.13 0.22
CA LEU A 76 9.54 3.34 -1.17
C LEU A 76 10.06 2.23 -2.09
N LEU A 77 11.30 1.77 -1.90
CA LEU A 77 11.85 0.64 -2.67
C LEU A 77 11.10 -0.67 -2.36
N PHE A 78 10.77 -0.91 -1.10
CA PHE A 78 9.97 -2.07 -0.71
C PHE A 78 8.56 -2.01 -1.31
N THR A 79 7.92 -0.84 -1.25
CA THR A 79 6.59 -0.64 -1.83
C THR A 79 6.63 -0.81 -3.35
N LEU A 80 7.64 -0.25 -4.02
CA LEU A 80 7.84 -0.40 -5.46
C LEU A 80 8.02 -1.87 -5.86
N PHE A 81 8.82 -2.62 -5.13
CA PHE A 81 9.04 -4.04 -5.42
C PHE A 81 7.73 -4.85 -5.35
N ILE A 82 6.90 -4.59 -4.34
CA ILE A 82 5.60 -5.25 -4.20
C ILE A 82 4.62 -4.79 -5.28
N GLY A 83 4.54 -3.48 -5.56
CA GLY A 83 3.70 -2.91 -6.61
C GLY A 83 4.02 -3.50 -7.99
N ILE A 84 5.29 -3.51 -8.39
CA ILE A 84 5.72 -4.15 -9.65
C ILE A 84 5.37 -5.64 -9.66
N SER A 85 5.50 -6.34 -8.54
CA SER A 85 5.13 -7.76 -8.46
C SER A 85 3.63 -7.96 -8.66
N TRP A 86 2.81 -7.02 -8.18
CA TRP A 86 1.35 -7.03 -8.39
C TRP A 86 0.99 -6.75 -9.85
N GLU A 87 1.59 -5.74 -10.47
CA GLU A 87 1.41 -5.44 -11.90
C GLU A 87 1.76 -6.63 -12.80
N VAL A 88 2.88 -7.30 -12.51
CA VAL A 88 3.26 -8.51 -13.25
C VAL A 88 2.20 -9.61 -13.07
N PHE A 89 1.65 -9.77 -11.86
CA PHE A 89 0.55 -10.70 -11.62
C PHE A 89 -0.70 -10.33 -12.43
N GLU A 90 -1.08 -9.05 -12.48
CA GLU A 90 -2.24 -8.59 -13.24
C GLU A 90 -2.06 -8.77 -14.74
N ILE A 91 -0.90 -8.42 -15.28
CA ILE A 91 -0.58 -8.63 -16.70
C ILE A 91 -0.69 -10.11 -17.06
N LEU A 92 -0.20 -11.00 -16.21
CA LEU A 92 -0.31 -12.44 -16.43
C LEU A 92 -1.78 -12.90 -16.36
N PHE A 93 -2.54 -12.44 -15.37
CA PHE A 93 -3.94 -12.81 -15.20
C PHE A 93 -4.82 -12.28 -16.34
N ASN A 94 -4.68 -11.00 -16.69
CA ASN A 94 -5.45 -10.33 -17.73
C ASN A 94 -5.16 -10.91 -19.12
N ASN A 95 -3.90 -11.21 -19.45
CA ASN A 95 -3.55 -11.80 -20.73
C ASN A 95 -4.01 -13.27 -20.85
N ILE A 96 -3.98 -14.04 -19.77
CA ILE A 96 -4.28 -15.48 -19.81
C ILE A 96 -5.79 -15.74 -19.66
N ILE A 97 -6.47 -14.98 -18.81
CA ILE A 97 -7.86 -15.27 -18.41
C ILE A 97 -8.84 -14.26 -19.01
N ALA A 98 -8.55 -12.96 -18.89
CA ALA A 98 -9.48 -11.91 -19.33
C ALA A 98 -9.36 -11.57 -20.82
N LEU A 99 -8.25 -11.96 -21.48
CA LEU A 99 -7.91 -11.62 -22.86
C LEU A 99 -7.94 -10.11 -23.15
N ASN A 100 -7.69 -9.30 -22.11
CA ASN A 100 -7.61 -7.85 -22.23
C ASN A 100 -6.19 -7.43 -22.66
N PRO A 101 -6.07 -6.43 -23.55
CA PRO A 101 -4.76 -5.92 -23.95
C PRO A 101 -4.08 -5.21 -22.78
N PHE A 102 -2.75 -5.29 -22.74
CA PHE A 102 -1.93 -4.54 -21.81
C PHE A 102 -2.10 -3.03 -22.00
N ASP A 103 -2.36 -2.30 -20.91
CA ASP A 103 -2.40 -0.84 -20.87
C ASP A 103 -1.22 -0.31 -20.05
N PHE A 104 -0.28 0.35 -20.73
CA PHE A 104 0.89 0.93 -20.08
C PHE A 104 0.53 2.12 -19.17
N SER A 105 -0.52 2.87 -19.52
CA SER A 105 -0.93 4.04 -18.75
C SER A 105 -1.53 3.65 -17.40
N ASP A 106 -2.25 2.52 -17.38
CA ASP A 106 -2.86 1.91 -16.20
C ASP A 106 -1.76 1.52 -15.21
N THR A 107 -0.89 0.59 -15.60
CA THR A 107 0.26 0.12 -14.80
C THR A 107 1.15 1.26 -14.28
N LEU A 108 1.40 2.29 -15.09
CA LEU A 108 2.20 3.43 -14.65
C LEU A 108 1.49 4.23 -13.55
N SER A 109 0.17 4.41 -13.68
CA SER A 109 -0.65 5.08 -12.70
C SER A 109 -0.72 4.28 -11.40
N ASP A 110 -0.85 2.97 -11.48
CA ASP A 110 -0.93 2.06 -10.35
C ASP A 110 0.35 2.05 -9.52
N ILE A 111 1.50 1.91 -10.18
CA ILE A 111 2.82 2.04 -9.53
C ILE A 111 2.97 3.43 -8.86
N PHE A 112 2.49 4.50 -9.51
CA PHE A 112 2.55 5.83 -8.93
C PHE A 112 1.69 5.93 -7.65
N PHE A 113 0.47 5.39 -7.68
CA PHE A 113 -0.42 5.42 -6.52
C PHE A 113 0.04 4.50 -5.39
N ASP A 114 0.61 3.34 -5.69
CA ASP A 114 1.28 2.49 -4.71
C ASP A 114 2.38 3.27 -3.97
N LEU A 115 3.28 3.94 -4.71
CA LEU A 115 4.35 4.74 -4.14
C LEU A 115 3.81 5.92 -3.33
N ALA A 116 2.76 6.60 -3.80
CA ALA A 116 2.12 7.68 -3.07
C ALA A 116 1.53 7.18 -1.74
N GLY A 117 0.88 6.02 -1.75
CA GLY A 117 0.38 5.35 -0.55
C GLY A 117 1.51 5.03 0.43
N GLY A 118 2.58 4.40 -0.05
CA GLY A 118 3.76 4.08 0.77
C GLY A 118 4.41 5.34 1.36
N GLY A 119 4.49 6.43 0.59
CA GLY A 119 4.94 7.74 1.07
C GLY A 119 4.09 8.30 2.19
N VAL A 120 2.75 8.26 2.04
CA VAL A 120 1.81 8.71 3.08
C VAL A 120 1.88 7.84 4.34
N ALA A 121 2.15 6.54 4.20
CA ALA A 121 2.34 5.62 5.33
C ALA A 121 3.48 6.06 6.25
N ILE A 122 4.58 6.57 5.67
CA ILE A 122 5.71 7.12 6.43
C ILE A 122 5.24 8.28 7.31
N PHE A 123 4.60 9.29 6.72
CA PHE A 123 4.12 10.45 7.48
C PHE A 123 3.11 10.05 8.56
N TYR A 124 2.20 9.14 8.24
CA TYR A 124 1.19 8.65 9.17
C TYR A 124 1.83 7.90 10.35
N PHE A 125 2.76 6.99 10.08
CA PHE A 125 3.45 6.21 11.11
C PHE A 125 4.13 7.10 12.15
N PHE A 126 4.95 8.05 11.69
CA PHE A 126 5.67 8.96 12.58
C PHE A 126 4.77 9.93 13.34
N LYS A 127 3.61 10.29 12.79
CA LYS A 127 2.68 11.25 13.44
C LYS A 127 1.70 10.58 14.40
N ARG A 128 1.32 9.33 14.13
CA ARG A 128 0.19 8.66 14.80
C ARG A 128 0.54 7.36 15.50
N ILE A 129 1.65 6.70 15.14
CA ILE A 129 2.00 5.37 15.66
C ILE A 129 3.21 5.43 16.59
N MET A 130 4.22 6.26 16.29
CA MET A 130 5.29 6.50 17.24
C MET A 130 4.77 7.21 18.50
N LEU A 131 5.21 6.72 19.65
CA LEU A 131 5.00 7.38 20.93
C LEU A 131 5.84 8.66 20.94
N GLN A 132 5.22 9.77 21.36
CA GLN A 132 5.87 11.06 21.55
C GLN A 132 6.32 11.21 22.99
#